data_AF-A0A067T086-F1
#
_entry.id   AF-A0A067T086-F1
#
_cell.length_a   1.000
_cell.length_b   1.000
_cell.length_c   1.000
_cell.angle_alpha   90.00
_cell.angle_beta   90.00
_cell.angle_gamma   90.00
#
_symmetry.space_group_name_H-M   'P 1'
#
loop_
_entity.id
_entity.type
_entity.pdbx_description
1 polymer ?
#
loop_
_entity_poly.entity_id
_entity_poly.type
_entity_poly.pdbx_seq_one_letter_code
_entity_poly.pdbx_strand_id
1 'polypeptide(L)'
;MTVVGLDDRDPHISYWGDWFLGGLVGSEYNATTTGSNTIGDVASLTFTGTKVSIWGSFDADVNGKLAPTSAYILDNLPAVTFMPALQPETQFLQNFFQADELSPSSHTLIIKNMGTSSDSYLWLDYIQITLPDSVDAVLFSTPTPSSLTSSSPLPSTPARSAIPPPVVASSTPKSDNVPVGVIVGATLGGLAFLAIFAVTLVLYLRMKSKHHNKPTERNQQFQSSLQVSSIDFGRQPPQPSLPPEYRSSLGIPVDYAREHLPSSKVSRISAPVSTNQ
;
A
#
# COMPACT_ATOMS: atom_id res chain seq x y z
N MET A 1 13.10 -18.97 -13.84
CA MET A 1 12.54 -17.73 -13.25
C MET A 1 12.06 -18.00 -11.85
N THR A 2 12.72 -17.39 -10.86
CA THR A 2 12.36 -17.46 -9.44
C THR A 2 11.47 -16.27 -9.10
N VAL A 3 10.37 -16.50 -8.39
CA VAL A 3 9.49 -15.42 -7.89
C VAL A 3 9.67 -15.28 -6.39
N VAL A 4 9.85 -14.05 -5.92
CA VAL A 4 9.98 -13.70 -4.51
C VAL A 4 8.82 -12.77 -4.14
N GLY A 5 8.15 -13.08 -3.03
CA GLY A 5 7.16 -12.19 -2.41
C GLY A 5 7.82 -11.41 -1.26
N LEU A 6 7.67 -10.10 -1.28
CA LEU A 6 8.03 -9.20 -0.18
C LEU A 6 6.74 -8.75 0.51
N ASP A 7 6.66 -9.05 1.79
CA ASP A 7 5.62 -8.57 2.69
C ASP A 7 5.56 -7.04 2.71
N ASP A 8 4.40 -6.43 2.96
CA ASP A 8 4.28 -4.97 3.12
C ASP A 8 5.17 -4.41 4.24
N ARG A 9 5.61 -5.25 5.18
CA ARG A 9 6.51 -4.87 6.27
C ARG A 9 7.97 -5.24 6.01
N ASP A 10 8.30 -5.64 4.78
CA ASP A 10 9.68 -5.92 4.40
C ASP A 10 10.52 -4.64 4.53
N PRO A 11 11.71 -4.70 5.18
CA PRO A 11 12.52 -3.51 5.44
C PRO A 11 13.09 -2.84 4.19
N HIS A 12 12.98 -3.46 3.02
CA HIS A 12 13.36 -2.84 1.75
C HIS A 12 12.26 -1.93 1.18
N ILE A 13 11.05 -1.97 1.73
CA ILE A 13 9.97 -1.03 1.39
C ILE A 13 10.07 0.17 2.32
N SER A 14 10.25 1.34 1.73
CA SER A 14 10.28 2.61 2.46
C SER A 14 8.96 3.33 2.32
N TYR A 15 8.45 3.85 3.44
CA TYR A 15 7.18 4.56 3.52
C TYR A 15 7.40 6.01 3.99
N TRP A 16 6.76 6.97 3.33
CA TRP A 16 6.77 8.39 3.68
C TRP A 16 5.35 8.94 3.71
N GLY A 17 5.03 9.68 4.76
CA GLY A 17 3.69 10.19 5.02
C GLY A 17 3.03 9.50 6.21
N ASP A 18 1.71 9.53 6.25
CA ASP A 18 0.90 9.04 7.37
C ASP A 18 0.40 7.61 7.12
N TRP A 19 1.36 6.67 7.09
CA TRP A 19 1.08 5.25 6.94
C TRP A 19 0.77 4.59 8.29
N PHE A 20 -0.16 3.64 8.29
CA PHE A 20 -0.60 2.89 9.47
C PHE A 20 -0.72 1.40 9.18
N LEU A 21 -0.59 0.59 10.23
CA LEU A 21 -0.62 -0.85 10.13
C LEU A 21 -2.07 -1.38 10.17
N GLY A 22 -2.35 -2.33 9.28
CA GLY A 22 -3.56 -3.15 9.24
C GLY A 22 -3.21 -4.64 9.28
N GLY A 23 -4.13 -5.48 8.82
CA GLY A 23 -3.93 -6.93 8.79
C GLY A 23 -5.15 -7.72 9.25
N LEU A 24 -5.52 -8.75 8.48
CA LEU A 24 -6.56 -9.71 8.78
C LEU A 24 -6.07 -11.14 8.53
N VAL A 25 -6.09 -11.94 9.59
CA VAL A 25 -5.65 -13.34 9.56
C VAL A 25 -6.50 -14.15 8.58
N GLY A 26 -5.84 -14.81 7.64
CA GLY A 26 -6.46 -15.67 6.63
C GLY A 26 -6.96 -14.95 5.38
N SER A 27 -6.80 -13.62 5.29
CA SER A 27 -7.24 -12.81 4.15
C SER A 27 -6.08 -12.15 3.40
N GLU A 28 -5.04 -11.73 4.12
CA GLU A 28 -3.90 -10.97 3.57
C GLU A 28 -2.61 -11.79 3.67
N TYR A 29 -1.62 -11.47 2.82
CA TYR A 29 -0.32 -12.11 2.87
C TYR A 29 0.29 -11.88 4.25
N ASN A 30 0.68 -12.98 4.91
CA ASN A 30 1.20 -12.97 6.27
C ASN A 30 0.29 -12.28 7.32
N ALA A 31 -1.00 -12.08 6.99
CA ALA A 31 -1.98 -11.36 7.79
C ALA A 31 -1.60 -9.90 8.09
N THR A 32 -0.89 -9.23 7.18
CA THR A 32 -0.43 -7.85 7.36
C THR A 32 -0.84 -6.96 6.19
N THR A 33 -1.10 -5.70 6.50
CA THR A 33 -1.17 -4.63 5.50
C THR A 33 -0.58 -3.35 6.07
N THR A 34 -0.14 -2.47 5.18
CA THR A 34 0.31 -1.12 5.49
C THR A 34 -0.49 -0.16 4.63
N GLY A 35 -1.27 0.69 5.28
CA GLY A 35 -2.28 1.52 4.64
C GLY A 35 -2.06 3.02 4.80
N SER A 36 -2.67 3.79 3.91
CA SER A 36 -2.73 5.24 3.95
C SER A 36 -4.06 5.73 3.38
N ASN A 37 -4.58 6.82 3.94
CA ASN A 37 -5.71 7.60 3.41
C ASN A 37 -5.34 9.08 3.18
N THR A 38 -4.04 9.39 3.17
CA THR A 38 -3.53 10.75 2.95
C THR A 38 -2.98 10.89 1.53
N ILE A 39 -3.51 11.86 0.80
CA ILE A 39 -3.11 12.14 -0.59
C ILE A 39 -1.65 12.56 -0.62
N GLY A 40 -0.87 11.92 -1.49
CA GLY A 40 0.54 12.21 -1.69
C GLY A 40 1.49 11.36 -0.85
N ASP A 41 0.99 10.52 0.06
CA ASP A 41 1.79 9.52 0.75
C ASP A 41 2.46 8.57 -0.25
N VAL A 42 3.69 8.17 0.06
CA VAL A 42 4.56 7.42 -0.86
C VAL A 42 5.08 6.14 -0.21
N ALA A 43 5.04 5.05 -0.95
CA ALA A 43 5.87 3.88 -0.69
C ALA A 43 6.87 3.69 -1.84
N SER A 44 8.09 3.22 -1.58
CA SER A 44 9.08 2.96 -2.62
C SER A 44 9.88 1.70 -2.33
N LEU A 45 10.28 1.04 -3.41
CA LEU A 45 11.09 -0.16 -3.41
C LEU A 45 12.10 -0.09 -4.57
N THR A 46 13.36 -0.35 -4.27
CA THR A 46 14.37 -0.65 -5.29
C THR A 46 14.60 -2.15 -5.31
N PHE A 47 14.57 -2.77 -6.50
CA PHE A 47 14.70 -4.21 -6.66
C PHE A 47 15.47 -4.57 -7.92
N THR A 48 16.12 -5.74 -7.93
CA THR A 48 16.68 -6.34 -9.15
C THR A 48 15.73 -7.41 -9.66
N GLY A 49 15.21 -7.28 -10.88
CA GLY A 49 14.21 -8.21 -11.41
C GLY A 49 13.85 -8.00 -12.87
N THR A 50 13.10 -8.93 -13.44
CA THR A 50 12.54 -8.82 -14.79
C THR A 50 11.03 -8.54 -14.79
N LYS A 51 10.35 -8.68 -13.65
CA LYS A 51 8.93 -8.35 -13.47
C LYS A 51 8.66 -7.92 -12.04
N VAL A 52 7.65 -7.07 -11.86
CA VAL A 52 7.09 -6.72 -10.54
C VAL A 52 5.57 -6.66 -10.59
N SER A 53 4.89 -7.12 -9.53
CA SER A 53 3.46 -6.85 -9.30
C SER A 53 3.18 -6.46 -7.85
N ILE A 54 2.16 -5.63 -7.66
CA ILE A 54 1.79 -5.05 -6.37
C ILE A 54 0.38 -5.48 -6.05
N TRP A 55 0.23 -5.99 -4.83
CA TRP A 55 -1.01 -6.57 -4.35
C TRP A 55 -1.45 -5.86 -3.07
N GLY A 56 -2.75 -5.76 -2.91
CA GLY A 56 -3.33 -5.07 -1.77
C GLY A 56 -4.79 -5.38 -1.53
N SER A 57 -5.34 -4.65 -0.57
CA SER A 57 -6.74 -4.72 -0.16
C SER A 57 -7.42 -3.38 -0.36
N PHE A 58 -8.73 -3.37 -0.54
CA PHE A 58 -9.52 -2.15 -0.45
C PHE A 58 -10.90 -2.39 0.17
N ASP A 59 -11.43 -1.32 0.75
CA ASP A 59 -12.63 -1.37 1.58
C ASP A 59 -13.89 -1.70 0.75
N ALA A 60 -14.91 -2.25 1.40
CA ALA A 60 -16.24 -2.42 0.83
C ALA A 60 -16.94 -1.07 0.56
N ASP A 61 -17.92 -1.08 -0.36
CA ASP A 61 -18.83 0.05 -0.64
C ASP A 61 -19.87 0.22 0.49
N VAL A 62 -19.41 0.54 1.68
CA VAL A 62 -20.23 0.72 2.88
C VAL A 62 -19.72 1.90 3.69
N ASN A 63 -20.59 2.50 4.51
CA ASN A 63 -20.23 3.56 5.47
C ASN A 63 -19.55 4.80 4.86
N GLY A 64 -19.81 5.09 3.58
CA GLY A 64 -19.23 6.25 2.89
C GLY A 64 -17.78 6.08 2.47
N LYS A 65 -17.24 4.85 2.50
CA LYS A 65 -15.90 4.56 1.97
C LYS A 65 -15.85 4.81 0.47
N LEU A 66 -14.70 5.30 0.02
CA LEU A 66 -14.43 5.58 -1.39
C LEU A 66 -13.35 4.64 -1.91
N ALA A 67 -13.43 4.32 -3.21
CA ALA A 67 -12.40 3.54 -3.87
C ALA A 67 -11.02 4.21 -3.68
N PRO A 68 -9.94 3.44 -3.43
CA PRO A 68 -8.61 3.98 -3.49
C PRO A 68 -8.32 4.48 -4.90
N THR A 69 -7.47 5.50 -4.99
CA THR A 69 -6.77 5.80 -6.24
C THR A 69 -5.29 5.73 -5.92
N SER A 70 -4.53 4.96 -6.68
CA SER A 70 -3.08 4.82 -6.48
C SER A 70 -2.35 4.93 -7.80
N ALA A 71 -1.15 5.50 -7.77
CA ALA A 71 -0.31 5.65 -8.95
C ALA A 71 1.03 4.91 -8.77
N TYR A 72 1.43 4.19 -9.80
CA TYR A 72 2.64 3.36 -9.85
C TYR A 72 3.58 3.93 -10.90
N ILE A 73 4.78 4.30 -10.46
CA ILE A 73 5.83 4.86 -11.31
C ILE A 73 6.99 3.90 -11.22
N LEU A 74 7.31 3.25 -12.34
CA LEU A 74 8.44 2.36 -12.45
C LEU A 74 9.57 3.08 -13.20
N ASP A 75 10.70 3.25 -12.54
CA ASP A 75 11.84 4.05 -13.00
C ASP A 75 11.41 5.47 -13.41
N ASN A 76 11.71 5.86 -14.64
CA ASN A 76 11.33 7.16 -15.22
C ASN A 76 10.15 7.04 -16.19
N LEU A 77 9.37 5.96 -16.12
CA LEU A 77 8.20 5.76 -16.97
C LEU A 77 6.99 6.57 -16.49
N PRO A 78 6.02 6.86 -17.37
CA PRO A 78 4.76 7.49 -16.98
C PRO A 78 4.03 6.68 -15.91
N ALA A 79 3.32 7.39 -15.03
CA ALA A 79 2.55 6.75 -13.97
C ALA A 79 1.38 5.93 -14.53
N VAL A 80 1.19 4.72 -14.02
CA VAL A 80 -0.02 3.91 -14.23
C VAL A 80 -0.91 4.06 -13.00
N THR A 81 -2.20 4.33 -13.21
CA THR A 81 -3.15 4.54 -12.11
C THR A 81 -4.06 3.33 -11.93
N PHE A 82 -4.25 2.91 -10.69
CA PHE A 82 -5.25 1.94 -10.28
C PHE A 82 -6.41 2.66 -9.57
N MET A 83 -7.62 2.40 -10.04
CA MET A 83 -8.86 2.95 -9.47
C MET A 83 -9.96 1.88 -9.61
N PRO A 84 -10.18 1.03 -8.59
CA PRO A 84 -11.13 -0.05 -8.67
C PRO A 84 -12.56 0.46 -8.53
N ALA A 85 -13.52 -0.38 -8.95
CA ALA A 85 -14.90 -0.24 -8.51
C ALA A 85 -15.08 -1.00 -7.19
N LEU A 86 -15.65 -0.34 -6.17
CA LEU A 86 -15.95 -1.00 -4.91
C LEU A 86 -17.06 -2.05 -5.07
N GLN A 87 -16.99 -3.09 -4.26
CA GLN A 87 -18.01 -4.13 -4.10
C GLN A 87 -18.57 -4.10 -2.67
N PRO A 88 -19.71 -4.76 -2.40
CA PRO A 88 -20.31 -4.79 -1.06
C PRO A 88 -19.45 -5.45 0.03
N GLU A 89 -18.41 -6.17 -0.35
CA GLU A 89 -17.48 -6.86 0.56
C GLU A 89 -16.06 -6.36 0.34
N THR A 90 -15.22 -6.39 1.38
CA THR A 90 -13.80 -6.00 1.28
C THR A 90 -13.08 -6.91 0.29
N GLN A 91 -12.28 -6.32 -0.61
CA GLN A 91 -11.59 -7.07 -1.65
C GLN A 91 -10.12 -7.20 -1.25
N PHE A 92 -9.71 -8.44 -0.95
CA PHE A 92 -8.36 -8.80 -0.55
C PHE A 92 -7.57 -9.35 -1.75
N LEU A 93 -6.24 -9.33 -1.66
CA LEU A 93 -5.33 -9.94 -2.65
C LEU A 93 -5.62 -9.47 -4.07
N GLN A 94 -5.82 -8.17 -4.24
CA GLN A 94 -6.11 -7.56 -5.53
C GLN A 94 -4.82 -7.04 -6.17
N ASN A 95 -4.60 -7.37 -7.44
CA ASN A 95 -3.46 -6.88 -8.20
C ASN A 95 -3.70 -5.43 -8.62
N PHE A 96 -3.00 -4.50 -7.97
CA PHE A 96 -3.13 -3.08 -8.27
C PHE A 96 -2.29 -2.67 -9.46
N PHE A 97 -1.13 -3.30 -9.64
CA PHE A 97 -0.22 -3.01 -10.73
C PHE A 97 0.62 -4.22 -11.07
N GLN A 98 0.83 -4.41 -12.36
CA GLN A 98 1.78 -5.38 -12.89
C GLN A 98 2.57 -4.73 -14.01
N ALA A 99 3.89 -4.81 -13.91
CA ALA A 99 4.77 -4.38 -14.98
C ALA A 99 4.75 -5.39 -16.15
N ASP A 100 4.99 -4.87 -17.35
CA ASP A 100 5.41 -5.68 -18.50
C ASP A 100 6.82 -6.29 -18.25
N GLU A 101 7.35 -7.02 -19.22
CA GLU A 101 8.73 -7.54 -19.13
C GLU A 101 9.75 -6.40 -19.02
N LEU A 102 10.57 -6.46 -17.98
CA LEU A 102 11.66 -5.52 -17.68
C LEU A 102 13.00 -6.15 -18.06
N SER A 103 13.99 -5.29 -18.32
CA SER A 103 15.37 -5.75 -18.42
C SER A 103 15.84 -6.37 -17.10
N PRO A 104 16.74 -7.36 -17.11
CA PRO A 104 17.27 -7.96 -15.88
C PRO A 104 18.25 -7.01 -15.18
N SER A 105 17.73 -5.94 -14.57
CA SER A 105 18.50 -4.84 -13.97
C SER A 105 17.89 -4.39 -12.64
N SER A 106 18.53 -3.39 -12.01
CA SER A 106 17.95 -2.69 -10.86
C SER A 106 16.88 -1.70 -11.33
N HIS A 107 15.72 -1.75 -10.69
CA HIS A 107 14.56 -0.90 -10.94
C HIS A 107 14.13 -0.20 -9.66
N THR A 108 13.47 0.95 -9.79
CA THR A 108 12.84 1.67 -8.67
C THR A 108 11.36 1.81 -8.91
N LEU A 109 10.56 1.29 -8.00
CA LEU A 109 9.12 1.48 -7.97
C LEU A 109 8.77 2.56 -6.95
N ILE A 110 7.88 3.47 -7.35
CA ILE A 110 7.24 4.45 -6.48
C ILE A 110 5.73 4.24 -6.55
N ILE A 111 5.11 4.07 -5.39
CA ILE A 111 3.66 3.93 -5.21
C ILE A 111 3.19 5.21 -4.52
N LYS A 112 2.19 5.88 -5.08
CA LYS A 112 1.60 7.10 -4.49
C LYS A 112 0.13 6.89 -4.18
N ASN A 113 -0.29 7.29 -2.98
CA ASN A 113 -1.70 7.45 -2.67
C ASN A 113 -2.24 8.69 -3.37
N MET A 114 -3.21 8.49 -4.26
CA MET A 114 -3.86 9.52 -5.06
C MET A 114 -5.35 9.61 -4.74
N GLY A 115 -5.78 9.09 -3.59
CA GLY A 115 -7.16 9.10 -3.14
C GLY A 115 -7.80 10.49 -3.16
N THR A 116 -9.12 10.54 -3.02
CA THR A 116 -9.87 11.80 -3.14
C THR A 116 -10.23 12.44 -1.81
N SER A 117 -10.10 11.70 -0.71
CA SER A 117 -10.37 12.15 0.66
C SER A 117 -9.82 11.16 1.69
N SER A 118 -9.96 11.47 2.98
CA SER A 118 -9.64 10.57 4.10
C SER A 118 -10.51 9.30 4.17
N ASP A 119 -11.54 9.18 3.33
CA ASP A 119 -12.37 7.98 3.23
C ASP A 119 -11.91 7.02 2.12
N SER A 120 -10.83 7.36 1.41
CA SER A 120 -10.20 6.58 0.35
C SER A 120 -8.93 5.93 0.88
N TYR A 121 -9.01 4.65 1.25
CA TYR A 121 -7.92 3.91 1.88
C TYR A 121 -7.20 3.03 0.87
N LEU A 122 -5.91 3.27 0.69
CA LEU A 122 -4.99 2.37 -0.01
C LEU A 122 -4.38 1.42 1.02
N TRP A 123 -4.55 0.11 0.86
CA TRP A 123 -3.86 -0.89 1.68
C TRP A 123 -2.91 -1.72 0.82
N LEU A 124 -1.60 -1.62 1.09
CA LEU A 124 -0.59 -2.48 0.46
C LEU A 124 -0.42 -3.75 1.30
N ASP A 125 -0.32 -4.89 0.63
CA ASP A 125 -0.24 -6.23 1.25
C ASP A 125 1.10 -6.91 0.92
N TYR A 126 1.43 -7.09 -0.37
CA TYR A 126 2.72 -7.62 -0.75
C TYR A 126 3.14 -7.22 -2.17
N ILE A 127 4.44 -7.37 -2.45
CA ILE A 127 5.04 -7.12 -3.76
C ILE A 127 5.70 -8.40 -4.25
N GLN A 128 5.41 -8.82 -5.49
CA GLN A 128 6.09 -9.95 -6.11
C GLN A 128 7.11 -9.45 -7.13
N ILE A 129 8.31 -10.03 -7.09
CA ILE A 129 9.39 -9.77 -8.04
C ILE A 129 9.83 -11.09 -8.68
N THR A 130 9.99 -11.07 -10.01
CA THR A 130 10.65 -12.16 -10.73
C THR A 130 12.14 -11.86 -10.87
N LEU A 131 12.98 -12.76 -10.38
CA LEU A 131 14.43 -12.64 -10.46
C LEU A 131 14.95 -13.04 -11.85
N PRO A 132 16.06 -12.42 -12.32
CA PRO A 132 16.76 -12.90 -13.51
C PRO A 132 17.38 -14.29 -13.27
N ASP A 133 17.45 -15.11 -14.32
CA ASP A 133 17.96 -16.49 -14.26
C ASP A 133 19.49 -16.59 -14.02
N SER A 134 20.20 -15.47 -13.86
CA SER A 134 21.65 -15.42 -13.69
C SER A 134 22.03 -15.52 -12.21
N VAL A 135 22.92 -16.46 -11.89
CA VAL A 135 23.41 -16.81 -10.55
C VAL A 135 24.26 -15.72 -9.90
N ASP A 136 23.66 -14.59 -9.55
CA ASP A 136 24.11 -13.60 -8.56
C ASP A 136 23.00 -12.55 -8.37
N ALA A 137 21.75 -13.02 -8.22
CA ALA A 137 20.59 -12.15 -8.03
C ALA A 137 20.59 -11.57 -6.61
N VAL A 138 21.38 -10.52 -6.39
CA VAL A 138 21.29 -9.70 -5.19
C VAL A 138 20.08 -8.79 -5.35
N LEU A 139 18.99 -9.14 -4.66
CA LEU A 139 17.72 -8.41 -4.69
C LEU A 139 17.87 -6.93 -4.30
N PHE A 140 18.80 -6.65 -3.39
CA PHE A 140 18.98 -5.35 -2.76
C PHE A 140 20.47 -5.02 -2.73
N SER A 141 20.94 -4.30 -3.74
CA SER A 141 22.32 -3.82 -3.79
C SER A 141 22.40 -2.43 -3.18
N THR A 142 23.02 -2.29 -2.01
CA THR A 142 23.43 -0.98 -1.48
C THR A 142 24.44 -0.34 -2.45
N PRO A 143 24.33 0.95 -2.81
CA PRO A 143 25.27 1.60 -3.72
C PRO A 143 26.67 1.65 -3.09
N THR A 144 27.60 0.82 -3.58
CA THR A 144 29.00 0.86 -3.19
C THR A 144 29.68 2.06 -3.87
N PRO A 145 30.40 2.94 -3.15
CA PRO A 145 31.16 4.01 -3.77
C PRO A 145 32.39 3.43 -4.49
N SER A 146 32.38 3.42 -5.82
CA SER A 146 33.51 2.99 -6.65
C SER A 146 34.70 3.95 -6.52
N SER A 147 35.73 3.56 -5.78
CA SER A 147 37.05 4.18 -5.83
C SER A 147 37.75 3.81 -7.13
N LEU A 148 37.93 4.77 -8.04
CA LEU A 148 38.71 4.62 -9.26
C LEU A 148 40.22 4.64 -8.93
N THR A 149 40.88 3.49 -8.97
CA THR A 149 42.35 3.42 -9.10
C THR A 149 42.68 2.77 -10.43
N SER A 150 42.95 3.61 -11.44
CA SER A 150 43.59 3.23 -12.70
C SER A 150 45.06 3.61 -12.63
N SER A 151 45.95 2.62 -12.67
CA SER A 151 47.36 2.83 -12.96
C SER A 151 47.86 1.70 -13.83
N SER A 152 48.11 2.00 -15.11
CA SER A 152 48.91 1.16 -16.01
C SER A 152 49.91 2.08 -16.74
N PRO A 153 51.17 1.64 -16.98
CA PRO A 153 52.30 2.52 -17.26
C PRO A 153 52.45 2.80 -18.77
N LEU A 154 53.05 3.96 -19.10
CA LEU A 154 53.43 4.32 -20.47
C LEU A 154 54.97 4.34 -20.61
N PRO A 155 55.55 3.91 -21.75
CA PRO A 155 56.97 4.05 -22.03
C PRO A 155 57.33 5.46 -22.53
N SER A 156 58.54 5.88 -22.20
CA SER A 156 59.22 7.12 -22.58
C SER A 156 59.63 7.19 -24.05
N THR A 157 59.51 8.36 -24.69
CA THR A 157 60.60 9.06 -25.42
C THR A 157 60.17 10.45 -25.95
N PRO A 158 61.11 11.40 -26.19
CA PRO A 158 60.82 12.84 -26.36
C PRO A 158 61.15 13.39 -27.77
N ALA A 159 60.45 14.44 -28.24
CA ALA A 159 61.00 15.43 -29.19
C ALA A 159 60.11 16.67 -29.41
N ARG A 160 60.65 17.83 -29.01
CA ARG A 160 60.70 19.16 -29.68
C ARG A 160 59.48 19.76 -30.43
N SER A 161 59.02 20.88 -29.86
CA SER A 161 58.97 22.26 -30.40
C SER A 161 57.88 22.75 -31.40
N ALA A 162 57.45 24.00 -31.11
CA ALA A 162 56.84 25.05 -31.96
C ALA A 162 55.29 25.23 -32.01
N ILE A 163 54.80 26.25 -31.26
CA ILE A 163 54.08 27.50 -31.68
C ILE A 163 52.70 27.39 -32.45
N PRO A 164 51.74 28.34 -32.26
CA PRO A 164 50.28 28.17 -31.97
C PRO A 164 49.33 28.63 -33.13
N PRO A 165 48.02 29.05 -32.99
CA PRO A 165 46.92 28.95 -31.98
C PRO A 165 45.58 28.39 -32.61
N PRO A 166 44.37 28.90 -32.27
CA PRO A 166 43.39 28.58 -31.20
C PRO A 166 42.45 27.41 -31.60
N VAL A 167 41.52 26.85 -30.80
CA VAL A 167 40.08 27.21 -30.64
C VAL A 167 39.41 26.17 -29.70
N VAL A 168 38.36 26.60 -28.98
CA VAL A 168 37.21 25.84 -28.42
C VAL A 168 37.25 25.36 -26.96
N ALA A 169 36.34 25.99 -26.20
CA ALA A 169 35.52 25.53 -25.07
C ALA A 169 36.14 24.71 -23.94
N SER A 170 36.20 25.34 -22.76
CA SER A 170 36.11 24.62 -21.48
C SER A 170 34.97 25.23 -20.65
N SER A 171 33.89 24.47 -20.51
CA SER A 171 32.86 24.69 -19.49
C SER A 171 33.24 23.89 -18.25
N THR A 172 33.87 24.54 -17.27
CA THR A 172 34.04 24.01 -15.92
C THR A 172 32.74 24.23 -15.12
N PRO A 173 32.16 23.21 -14.45
CA PRO A 173 31.04 23.42 -13.55
C PRO A 173 31.53 24.09 -12.26
N LYS A 174 30.87 25.19 -11.90
CA LYS A 174 31.14 26.02 -10.71
C LYS A 174 30.31 25.46 -9.55
N SER A 175 30.94 25.21 -8.41
CA SER A 175 30.23 24.86 -7.17
C SER A 175 29.47 26.07 -6.65
N ASP A 176 28.15 25.98 -6.56
CA ASP A 176 27.30 27.09 -6.12
C ASP A 176 27.33 27.24 -4.59
N ASN A 177 27.72 28.43 -4.16
CA ASN A 177 27.58 28.88 -2.78
C ASN A 177 26.15 29.42 -2.60
N VAL A 178 25.37 28.80 -1.70
CA VAL A 178 24.02 29.28 -1.37
C VAL A 178 24.14 30.67 -0.72
N PRO A 179 23.40 31.70 -1.19
CA PRO A 179 23.47 33.02 -0.61
C PRO A 179 22.95 32.99 0.83
N VAL A 180 23.77 33.44 1.78
CA VAL A 180 23.43 33.54 3.21
C VAL A 180 22.09 34.27 3.46
N GLY A 181 21.70 35.18 2.56
CA GLY A 181 20.42 35.89 2.62
C GLY A 181 19.18 34.98 2.50
N VAL A 182 19.27 33.85 1.78
CA VAL A 182 18.15 32.90 1.64
C VAL A 182 17.89 32.17 2.96
N ILE A 183 18.95 31.86 3.71
CA ILE A 183 18.86 31.15 5.01
C ILE A 183 18.28 32.08 6.09
N VAL A 184 18.66 33.36 6.10
CA VAL A 184 18.13 34.33 7.07
C VAL A 184 16.68 34.71 6.75
N GLY A 185 16.31 34.84 5.48
CA GLY A 185 14.92 35.15 5.09
C GLY A 185 13.93 34.05 5.47
N ALA A 186 14.30 32.77 5.29
CA ALA A 186 13.43 31.64 5.60
C ALA A 186 13.13 31.50 7.10
N THR A 187 14.12 31.77 7.96
CA THR A 187 13.97 31.61 9.43
C THR A 187 13.09 32.70 10.04
N LEU A 188 13.28 33.97 9.64
CA LEU A 188 12.42 35.08 10.10
C LEU A 188 10.98 34.97 9.57
N GLY A 189 10.81 34.56 8.31
CA GLY A 189 9.48 34.31 7.74
C GLY A 189 8.75 33.15 8.40
N GLY A 190 9.47 32.05 8.65
CA GLY A 190 8.93 30.86 9.32
C GLY A 190 8.47 31.15 10.75
N LEU A 191 9.24 31.90 11.54
CA LEU A 191 8.85 32.27 12.90
C LEU A 191 7.58 33.14 12.93
N ALA A 192 7.49 34.12 12.03
CA ALA A 192 6.32 34.99 11.94
C ALA A 192 5.06 34.20 11.50
N PHE A 193 5.21 33.31 10.52
CA PHE A 193 4.11 32.46 10.06
C PHE A 193 3.64 31.49 11.15
N LEU A 194 4.57 30.86 11.88
CA LEU A 194 4.25 29.93 12.97
C LEU A 194 3.50 30.63 14.11
N ALA A 195 3.90 31.85 14.48
CA ALA A 195 3.23 32.64 15.50
C ALA A 195 1.79 33.00 15.08
N ILE A 196 1.59 33.42 13.83
CA ILE A 196 0.24 33.74 13.31
C ILE A 196 -0.63 32.48 13.28
N PHE A 197 -0.09 31.35 12.83
CA PHE A 197 -0.81 30.07 12.78
C PHE A 197 -1.24 29.58 14.17
N ALA A 198 -0.38 29.72 15.18
CA ALA A 198 -0.73 29.37 16.56
C ALA A 198 -1.88 30.24 17.10
N VAL A 199 -1.85 31.56 16.82
CA VAL A 199 -2.91 32.48 17.24
C VAL A 199 -4.24 32.16 16.54
N THR A 200 -4.25 31.92 15.23
CA THR A 200 -5.48 31.58 14.50
C THR A 200 -6.07 30.26 14.98
N LEU A 201 -5.24 29.25 15.24
CA LEU A 201 -5.69 27.96 15.77
C LEU A 201 -6.34 28.12 17.16
N VAL A 202 -5.73 28.88 18.07
CA VAL A 202 -6.29 29.13 19.41
C VAL A 202 -7.63 29.86 19.33
N LEU A 203 -7.76 30.85 18.45
CA LEU A 203 -9.03 31.57 18.26
C LEU A 203 -10.11 30.65 17.68
N TYR A 204 -9.79 29.82 16.70
CA TYR A 204 -10.72 28.84 16.11
C TYR A 204 -11.24 27.85 17.17
N LEU A 205 -10.34 27.30 18.00
CA LEU A 205 -10.70 26.37 19.07
C LEU A 205 -11.58 27.04 20.13
N ARG A 206 -11.33 28.32 20.46
CA ARG A 206 -12.17 29.09 21.40
C ARG A 206 -13.56 29.40 20.84
N MET A 207 -13.70 29.58 19.53
CA MET A 207 -15.00 29.81 18.90
C MET A 207 -15.84 28.53 18.85
N LYS A 208 -15.23 27.37 18.61
CA LYS A 208 -15.94 26.07 18.54
C LYS A 208 -16.55 25.66 19.89
N SER A 209 -15.89 25.99 21.00
CA SER A 209 -16.36 25.62 22.35
C SER A 209 -17.67 26.33 22.77
N LYS A 210 -18.05 27.45 22.16
CA LYS A 210 -19.27 28.20 22.53
C LYS A 210 -20.58 27.64 21.93
N HIS A 211 -20.52 26.67 21.02
CA HIS A 211 -21.71 26.19 20.31
C HIS A 211 -22.40 24.94 20.91
N HIS A 212 -22.01 24.45 22.10
CA HIS A 212 -22.55 23.20 22.66
C HIS A 212 -23.41 23.31 23.94
N ASN A 213 -23.85 24.51 24.33
CA ASN A 213 -24.77 24.65 25.46
C ASN A 213 -26.16 25.10 24.97
N LYS A 214 -26.96 24.17 24.41
CA LYS A 214 -28.42 24.30 24.37
C LYS A 214 -29.02 23.19 25.25
N PRO A 215 -29.74 23.51 26.34
CA PRO A 215 -30.40 22.50 27.15
C PRO A 215 -31.60 21.92 26.40
N THR A 216 -31.63 20.60 26.30
CA THR A 216 -32.74 19.79 25.76
C THR A 216 -33.98 19.92 26.66
N GLU A 217 -35.08 20.49 26.15
CA GLU A 217 -36.39 20.47 26.80
C GLU A 217 -37.19 19.19 26.46
N ARG A 218 -37.36 18.35 27.49
CA ARG A 218 -38.58 17.68 27.99
C ARG A 218 -39.66 17.15 27.00
N ASN A 219 -39.80 15.81 27.04
CA ASN A 219 -40.99 14.97 26.81
C ASN A 219 -42.32 15.54 27.35
N GLN A 220 -43.41 15.47 26.57
CA GLN A 220 -44.74 14.94 26.96
C GLN A 220 -45.84 15.44 26.00
N GLN A 221 -46.17 14.69 24.95
CA GLN A 221 -47.51 14.72 24.36
C GLN A 221 -47.70 13.49 23.48
N PHE A 222 -48.51 12.55 23.97
CA PHE A 222 -49.49 11.72 23.24
C PHE A 222 -49.89 10.51 24.11
N GLN A 223 -50.58 10.81 25.22
CA GLN A 223 -51.54 9.88 25.83
C GLN A 223 -52.90 10.57 25.87
N SER A 224 -53.77 10.20 24.93
CA SER A 224 -55.23 10.42 24.91
C SER A 224 -55.68 9.93 23.54
N SER A 225 -56.33 8.78 23.38
CA SER A 225 -57.72 8.53 23.79
C SER A 225 -58.07 7.03 23.81
N LEU A 226 -58.70 6.58 24.90
CA LEU A 226 -59.50 5.36 24.97
C LEU A 226 -60.99 5.71 24.77
N GLN A 227 -61.68 5.08 23.82
CA GLN A 227 -63.11 4.70 23.89
C GLN A 227 -63.35 3.54 22.91
N VAL A 228 -63.44 2.29 23.39
CA VAL A 228 -64.65 1.53 23.77
C VAL A 228 -65.61 1.27 22.60
N SER A 229 -65.65 0.02 22.14
CA SER A 229 -66.92 -0.64 21.77
C SER A 229 -66.79 -2.15 21.98
N SER A 230 -67.64 -2.66 22.87
CA SER A 230 -67.79 -4.05 23.27
C SER A 230 -68.72 -4.78 22.31
N ILE A 231 -68.24 -5.86 21.69
CA ILE A 231 -69.11 -6.93 21.17
C ILE A 231 -68.54 -8.26 21.64
N ASP A 232 -69.36 -8.92 22.46
CA ASP A 232 -69.23 -10.29 22.94
C ASP A 232 -69.61 -11.27 21.83
N PHE A 233 -68.73 -12.22 21.51
CA PHE A 233 -69.09 -13.50 20.93
C PHE A 233 -68.04 -14.54 21.36
N GLY A 234 -68.44 -15.40 22.29
CA GLY A 234 -67.63 -16.51 22.76
C GLY A 234 -67.11 -17.38 21.62
N ARG A 235 -65.79 -17.51 21.54
CA ARG A 235 -65.09 -18.69 21.02
C ARG A 235 -63.73 -18.81 21.71
N GLN A 236 -63.50 -20.01 22.24
CA GLN A 236 -62.28 -20.45 22.90
C GLN A 236 -61.08 -20.42 21.94
N PRO A 237 -59.93 -19.82 22.31
CA PRO A 237 -58.72 -19.90 21.51
C PRO A 237 -58.03 -21.27 21.68
N PRO A 238 -57.47 -21.86 20.61
CA PRO A 238 -56.66 -23.06 20.71
C PRO A 238 -55.29 -22.74 21.33
N GLN A 239 -54.87 -23.61 22.24
CA GLN A 239 -53.57 -23.60 22.91
C GLN A 239 -52.43 -23.84 21.90
N PRO A 240 -51.34 -23.04 21.87
CA PRO A 240 -50.13 -23.38 21.14
C PRO A 240 -49.40 -24.53 21.84
N SER A 241 -49.20 -25.64 21.12
CA SER A 241 -48.40 -26.80 21.52
C SER A 241 -46.94 -26.44 21.74
N LEU A 242 -46.39 -26.82 22.89
CA LEU A 242 -44.96 -26.83 23.19
C LEU A 242 -44.21 -27.79 22.25
N PRO A 243 -42.99 -27.46 21.77
CA PRO A 243 -42.13 -28.42 21.10
C PRO A 243 -41.52 -29.43 22.09
N PRO A 244 -41.19 -30.65 21.66
CA PRO A 244 -40.76 -31.72 22.56
C PRO A 244 -39.34 -31.53 23.09
N GLU A 245 -39.17 -31.90 24.36
CA GLU A 245 -37.89 -32.12 25.03
C GLU A 245 -36.99 -33.05 24.21
N TYR A 246 -35.79 -32.59 23.86
CA TYR A 246 -34.72 -33.49 23.42
C TYR A 246 -33.91 -33.91 24.64
N ARG A 247 -34.05 -35.19 25.01
CA ARG A 247 -33.20 -35.88 25.98
C ARG A 247 -31.72 -35.71 25.62
N SER A 248 -30.93 -35.19 26.56
CA SER A 248 -29.48 -35.44 26.58
C SER A 248 -29.20 -36.87 27.02
N SER A 249 -28.47 -37.62 26.20
CA SER A 249 -27.69 -38.77 26.66
C SER A 249 -26.28 -38.71 26.09
N LEU A 250 -25.30 -38.67 27.01
CA LEU A 250 -23.86 -38.80 26.80
C LEU A 250 -23.49 -40.03 25.95
N GLY A 251 -22.38 -39.94 25.18
CA GLY A 251 -21.63 -41.16 24.83
C GLY A 251 -20.64 -41.15 23.64
N ILE A 252 -19.58 -40.34 23.69
CA ILE A 252 -18.18 -40.57 23.18
C ILE A 252 -17.95 -40.92 21.65
N PRO A 253 -16.69 -41.01 21.13
CA PRO A 253 -16.08 -40.05 20.19
C PRO A 253 -15.66 -40.68 18.83
N VAL A 254 -14.69 -40.06 18.12
CA VAL A 254 -13.98 -40.53 16.89
C VAL A 254 -14.75 -40.14 15.60
N ASP A 255 -14.21 -39.59 14.52
CA ASP A 255 -12.85 -39.47 13.97
C ASP A 255 -12.78 -38.23 13.06
N TYR A 256 -11.58 -37.67 12.89
CA TYR A 256 -11.32 -36.54 11.98
C TYR A 256 -11.17 -37.07 10.54
N ALA A 257 -12.20 -36.93 9.71
CA ALA A 257 -12.08 -37.19 8.27
C ALA A 257 -11.55 -35.92 7.56
N ARG A 258 -10.22 -35.88 7.38
CA ARG A 258 -9.57 -35.11 6.31
C ARG A 258 -9.86 -35.81 4.99
N GLU A 259 -10.71 -35.25 4.13
CA GLU A 259 -10.57 -35.39 2.68
C GLU A 259 -11.21 -34.18 2.00
N HIS A 260 -10.44 -33.50 1.15
CA HIS A 260 -10.81 -32.91 -0.15
C HIS A 260 -9.78 -31.84 -0.55
N LEU A 261 -8.66 -32.31 -1.10
CA LEU A 261 -7.77 -31.54 -1.97
C LEU A 261 -7.98 -32.05 -3.41
N PRO A 262 -8.29 -31.19 -4.38
CA PRO A 262 -8.34 -31.61 -5.78
C PRO A 262 -6.92 -31.70 -6.36
N SER A 263 -6.59 -32.89 -6.87
CA SER A 263 -5.34 -33.23 -7.53
C SER A 263 -5.28 -32.66 -8.95
N SER A 264 -4.34 -31.76 -9.22
CA SER A 264 -4.01 -31.29 -10.57
C SER A 264 -3.02 -32.25 -11.25
N LYS A 265 -3.41 -32.72 -12.44
CA LYS A 265 -2.66 -33.61 -13.35
C LYS A 265 -1.22 -33.15 -13.58
N VAL A 266 -0.27 -34.06 -13.34
CA VAL A 266 1.11 -33.98 -13.85
C VAL A 266 1.25 -34.95 -15.03
N SER A 267 1.43 -34.42 -16.24
CA SER A 267 1.89 -35.20 -17.39
C SER A 267 3.41 -35.34 -17.33
N ARG A 268 3.92 -36.57 -17.23
CA ARG A 268 5.34 -36.88 -17.43
C ARG A 268 5.63 -36.97 -18.92
N ILE A 269 6.60 -36.19 -19.38
CA ILE A 269 7.24 -36.35 -20.69
C ILE A 269 8.42 -37.31 -20.51
N SER A 270 8.43 -38.37 -21.32
CA SER A 270 9.47 -39.40 -21.37
C SER A 270 10.75 -38.88 -22.04
N ALA A 271 11.91 -39.22 -21.48
CA ALA A 271 13.20 -39.04 -22.13
C ALA A 271 13.53 -40.23 -23.06
N PRO A 272 14.19 -40.01 -24.21
CA PRO A 272 14.63 -41.10 -25.08
C PRO A 272 15.97 -41.70 -24.60
N VAL A 273 15.99 -43.02 -24.49
CA VAL A 273 17.21 -43.82 -24.31
C VAL A 273 17.85 -44.02 -25.68
N SER A 274 19.14 -43.67 -25.78
CA SER A 274 20.03 -43.97 -26.88
C SER A 274 20.51 -45.42 -26.76
N THR A 275 20.37 -46.20 -27.83
CA THR A 275 21.01 -47.52 -27.97
C THR A 275 21.98 -47.46 -29.14
N ASN A 276 23.26 -47.63 -28.84
CA ASN A 276 24.32 -47.96 -29.78
C ASN A 276 24.21 -49.44 -30.17
N GLN A 277 24.09 -49.74 -31.48
CA GLN A 277 24.87 -50.71 -32.26
C GLN A 277 24.27 -50.88 -33.65
#